data_AF-A0A8H6XNB5-F1
#
_entry.id   AF-A0A8H6XNB5-F1
#
_cell.length_a   1.000
_cell.length_b   1.000
_cell.length_c   1.000
_cell.angle_alpha   90.00
_cell.angle_beta   90.00
_cell.angle_gamma   90.00
#
_symmetry.space_group_name_H-M   'P 1'
#
loop_
_entity.id
_entity.type
_entity.pdbx_description
1 polymer ?
#
loop_
_entity_poly.entity_id
_entity_poly.type
_entity_poly.pdbx_seq_one_letter_code
_entity_poly.pdbx_strand_id
1 'polypeptide(L)'
;MFSKILSALLVTALAVSASPALQGRQSCSKSYTVVSGDTCSAIEAKTGVSDSQLHALNPSINNLGIGQVLCLSSGGSSGGCTSTYTVVSGDTCAAIEAKTGVSDSQLHAANPSINGGCTNLQIGQCRSKELNTAHVASYYFPDGGFGACGSPLQNSDFIVALGTDTWAGGAHCGQTINVQYQGKSIQVTVEDLCEGCAARGANGLDLSQGAMAALDSNYVNDGIITVTWSFA
;
A
#
# COMPACT_ATOMS: atom_id res chain seq x y z
N MET A 1 49.52 38.04 52.65
CA MET A 1 48.87 38.96 51.69
C MET A 1 49.10 38.34 50.32
N PHE A 2 48.16 37.82 49.54
CA PHE A 2 46.78 38.19 49.31
C PHE A 2 45.88 36.95 49.16
N SER A 3 44.66 37.13 49.65
CA SER A 3 43.49 36.27 49.53
C SER A 3 43.10 36.05 48.07
N LYS A 4 42.72 34.81 47.73
CA LYS A 4 41.76 34.54 46.65
C LYS A 4 40.71 33.56 47.15
N ILE A 5 39.54 34.14 47.38
CA ILE A 5 38.26 33.50 47.65
C ILE A 5 37.88 32.68 46.41
N LEU A 6 37.37 31.46 46.60
CA LEU A 6 36.42 30.89 45.66
C LEU A 6 35.41 30.02 46.40
N SER A 7 34.20 30.57 46.53
CA SER A 7 32.99 29.83 46.85
C SER A 7 32.76 28.75 45.82
N ALA A 8 32.37 27.55 46.26
CA ALA A 8 31.68 26.60 45.40
C ALA A 8 30.55 25.93 46.19
N LEU A 9 29.36 26.10 45.63
CA LEU A 9 28.06 25.63 46.08
C LEU A 9 28.04 24.14 46.44
N LEU A 10 27.31 23.84 47.52
CA LEU A 10 26.81 22.51 47.84
C LEU A 10 25.79 22.11 46.76
N VAL A 11 26.15 21.18 45.88
CA VAL A 11 25.19 20.52 44.98
C VAL A 11 24.78 19.22 45.64
N THR A 12 23.56 19.18 46.18
CA THR A 12 22.90 17.94 46.60
C THR A 12 22.63 17.10 45.37
N ALA A 13 23.35 15.99 45.20
CA ALA A 13 23.06 14.99 44.18
C ALA A 13 21.78 14.24 44.58
N LEU A 14 20.66 14.61 43.97
CA LEU A 14 19.47 13.77 43.91
C LEU A 14 19.80 12.51 43.11
N ALA A 15 19.68 11.35 43.73
CA ALA A 15 19.80 10.06 43.06
C ALA A 15 18.68 9.93 42.02
N VAL A 16 19.03 10.08 40.73
CA VAL A 16 18.17 9.64 39.64
C VAL A 16 18.40 8.15 39.46
N SER A 17 17.38 7.37 39.79
CA SER A 17 17.26 5.97 39.43
C SER A 17 17.34 5.81 37.92
N ALA A 18 18.50 5.40 37.41
CA ALA A 18 18.64 4.95 36.03
C ALA A 18 18.11 3.51 35.93
N SER A 19 16.86 3.38 35.50
CA SER A 19 16.40 2.17 34.83
C SER A 19 16.14 2.52 33.37
N PRO A 20 17.10 2.31 32.44
CA PRO A 20 16.70 2.07 31.07
C PRO A 20 16.43 0.58 30.93
N ALA A 21 15.17 0.27 30.64
CA ALA A 21 14.81 -1.01 30.06
C ALA A 21 15.81 -1.37 28.96
N LEU A 22 16.45 -2.53 29.07
CA LEU A 22 17.09 -3.20 27.95
C LEU A 22 15.99 -3.66 26.99
N GLN A 23 15.44 -2.71 26.23
CA GLN A 23 14.70 -2.97 25.02
C GLN A 23 15.60 -2.49 23.91
N GLY A 24 16.10 -3.45 23.12
CA GLY A 24 17.06 -3.21 22.07
C GLY A 24 16.64 -2.00 21.25
N ARG A 25 17.47 -0.94 21.26
CA ARG A 25 17.33 0.15 20.30
C ARG A 25 17.41 -0.51 18.94
N GLN A 26 16.28 -0.60 18.26
CA GLN A 26 16.23 -0.97 16.86
C GLN A 26 17.13 0.03 16.12
N SER A 27 18.34 -0.41 15.79
CA SER A 27 19.33 0.43 15.13
C SER A 27 18.80 0.74 13.76
N CYS A 28 18.59 2.01 13.43
CA CYS A 28 18.08 2.36 12.12
C CYS A 28 19.21 2.29 11.09
N SER A 29 19.06 1.43 10.08
CA SER A 29 20.06 1.24 9.01
C SER A 29 19.82 2.11 7.80
N LYS A 30 18.58 2.50 7.55
CA LYS A 30 18.20 3.42 6.48
C LYS A 30 17.20 4.41 7.03
N SER A 31 17.42 5.70 6.81
CA SER A 31 16.55 6.75 7.30
C SER A 31 16.05 7.66 6.17
N TYR A 32 14.95 8.34 6.42
CA TYR A 32 14.35 9.34 5.54
C TYR A 32 14.01 10.59 6.34
N THR A 33 14.38 11.76 5.85
CA THR A 33 14.02 13.03 6.49
C THR A 33 12.80 13.62 5.78
N VAL A 34 11.72 13.83 6.52
CA VAL A 34 10.48 14.43 6.03
C VAL A 34 10.74 15.84 5.53
N VAL A 35 10.28 16.15 4.32
CA VAL A 35 10.35 17.48 3.71
C VAL A 35 8.96 18.07 3.50
N SER A 36 8.90 19.36 3.15
CA SER A 36 7.64 20.04 2.83
C SER A 36 6.95 19.35 1.64
N GLY A 37 5.66 19.00 1.81
CA GLY A 37 4.86 18.31 0.80
C GLY A 37 4.87 16.79 0.91
N ASP A 38 5.62 16.21 1.85
CA ASP A 38 5.56 14.77 2.11
C ASP A 38 4.24 14.39 2.80
N THR A 39 3.59 13.38 2.24
CA THR A 39 2.53 12.58 2.87
C THR A 39 3.07 11.17 3.11
N CYS A 40 2.41 10.37 3.97
CA CYS A 40 2.80 8.97 4.15
C CYS A 40 2.85 8.22 2.81
N SER A 41 1.88 8.48 1.92
CA SER A 41 1.81 7.92 0.57
C SER A 41 2.95 8.38 -0.35
N ALA A 42 3.37 9.65 -0.27
CA ALA A 42 4.50 10.16 -1.06
C ALA A 42 5.84 9.57 -0.59
N ILE A 43 6.01 9.41 0.72
CA ILE A 43 7.19 8.76 1.31
C ILE A 43 7.23 7.28 0.92
N GLU A 44 6.09 6.59 0.98
CA GLU A 44 5.98 5.20 0.54
C GLU A 44 6.36 5.04 -0.93
N ALA A 45 5.80 5.85 -1.83
CA ALA A 45 6.13 5.81 -3.26
C ALA A 45 7.62 6.07 -3.53
N LYS A 46 8.26 6.93 -2.72
CA LYS A 46 9.66 7.32 -2.88
C LYS A 46 10.65 6.33 -2.26
N THR A 47 10.26 5.64 -1.20
CA THR A 47 11.17 4.82 -0.38
C THR A 47 10.93 3.31 -0.51
N GLY A 48 9.73 2.93 -0.97
CA GLY A 48 9.25 1.56 -1.03
C GLY A 48 8.87 0.97 0.34
N VAL A 49 8.89 1.78 1.41
CA VAL A 49 8.49 1.37 2.76
C VAL A 49 7.02 1.75 2.95
N SER A 50 6.17 0.75 3.18
CA SER A 50 4.74 0.99 3.38
C SER A 50 4.47 1.81 4.63
N ASP A 51 3.36 2.55 4.68
CA ASP A 51 2.92 3.26 5.89
C ASP A 51 2.91 2.36 7.14
N SER A 52 2.49 1.10 6.99
CA SER A 52 2.48 0.12 8.09
C SER A 52 3.88 -0.24 8.59
N GLN A 53 4.83 -0.44 7.67
CA GLN A 53 6.24 -0.69 8.01
C GLN A 53 6.89 0.57 8.60
N LEU A 54 6.52 1.73 8.09
CA LEU A 54 7.00 3.03 8.58
C LEU A 54 6.53 3.27 10.01
N HIS A 55 5.26 2.99 10.34
CA HIS A 55 4.75 3.05 11.71
C HIS A 55 5.35 1.97 12.61
N ALA A 56 5.56 0.74 12.10
CA ALA A 56 6.20 -0.33 12.86
C ALA A 56 7.65 0.00 13.23
N LEU A 57 8.39 0.64 12.31
CA LEU A 57 9.77 1.08 12.52
C LEU A 57 9.86 2.39 13.33
N ASN A 58 8.77 3.17 13.37
CA ASN A 58 8.70 4.44 14.06
C ASN A 58 7.43 4.53 14.93
N PRO A 59 7.29 3.69 15.96
CA PRO A 59 6.04 3.55 16.73
C PRO A 59 5.65 4.81 17.52
N SER A 60 6.52 5.81 17.59
CA SER A 60 6.27 7.08 18.26
C SER A 60 5.79 8.19 17.31
N ILE A 61 5.60 7.91 16.01
CA ILE A 61 5.10 8.91 15.06
C ILE A 61 3.58 8.98 15.15
N ASN A 62 3.06 10.19 15.37
CA ASN A 62 1.63 10.46 15.35
C ASN A 62 1.22 11.35 14.16
N ASN A 63 2.18 12.08 13.58
CA ASN A 63 2.05 12.90 12.38
C ASN A 63 3.45 13.09 11.76
N LEU A 64 3.50 13.43 10.47
CA LEU A 64 4.74 13.81 9.79
C LEU A 64 5.07 15.28 10.08
N GLY A 65 6.20 15.52 10.75
CA GLY A 65 6.78 16.84 10.94
C GLY A 65 7.90 17.11 9.95
N ILE A 66 7.93 18.28 9.31
CA ILE A 66 9.06 18.67 8.45
C ILE A 66 10.36 18.62 9.27
N GLY A 67 11.38 17.95 8.74
CA GLY A 67 12.66 17.71 9.41
C GLY A 67 12.69 16.48 10.32
N GLN A 68 11.56 15.78 10.50
CA GLN A 68 11.51 14.52 11.24
C GLN A 68 12.29 13.43 10.50
N VAL A 69 13.14 12.70 11.23
CA VAL A 69 13.89 11.57 10.68
C VAL A 69 13.12 10.28 10.97
N LEU A 70 12.70 9.61 9.92
CA LEU A 70 12.00 8.32 9.95
C LEU A 70 12.98 7.19 9.66
N CYS A 71 12.78 6.08 10.34
CA CYS A 71 13.47 4.85 10.05
C CYS A 71 12.76 4.04 8.97
N LEU A 72 13.51 3.66 7.93
CA LEU A 72 13.06 2.88 6.79
C LEU A 72 13.48 1.41 6.87
N SER A 73 14.51 1.09 7.67
CA SER A 73 14.88 -0.31 7.96
C SER A 73 15.69 -0.43 9.24
N SER A 74 15.55 -1.56 9.94
CA SER A 74 16.38 -1.90 11.08
C SER A 74 17.64 -2.66 10.68
N GLY A 75 18.77 -2.20 11.20
CA GLY A 75 20.08 -2.83 11.11
C GLY A 75 20.14 -4.08 11.95
N GLY A 76 19.68 -5.16 11.35
CA GLY A 76 19.73 -6.52 11.87
C GLY A 76 19.14 -7.44 10.82
N SER A 77 20.02 -7.98 9.98
CA SER A 77 19.76 -8.99 8.94
C SER A 77 19.01 -8.54 7.69
N SER A 78 19.81 -8.40 6.64
CA SER A 78 19.43 -8.55 5.23
C SER A 78 18.56 -9.79 5.02
N GLY A 79 17.32 -9.57 4.61
CA GLY A 79 16.39 -10.62 4.22
C GLY A 79 15.10 -10.00 3.75
N GLY A 80 15.14 -9.27 2.63
CA GLY A 80 13.90 -9.00 1.90
C GLY A 80 13.20 -10.33 1.60
N CYS A 81 11.87 -10.38 1.68
CA CYS A 81 11.08 -11.57 1.41
C CYS A 81 11.50 -12.17 0.07
N THR A 82 12.30 -13.25 0.10
CA THR A 82 12.80 -13.90 -1.12
C THR A 82 11.79 -14.94 -1.62
N SER A 83 10.78 -15.26 -0.81
CA SER A 83 9.72 -16.22 -1.12
C SER A 83 8.45 -15.86 -0.35
N THR A 84 7.30 -15.99 -1.00
CA THR A 84 5.96 -15.74 -0.45
C THR A 84 5.12 -17.01 -0.54
N TYR A 85 4.22 -17.21 0.42
CA TYR A 85 3.25 -18.31 0.41
C TYR A 85 1.83 -17.75 0.52
N THR A 86 0.95 -18.14 -0.41
CA THR A 86 -0.44 -17.70 -0.44
C THR A 86 -1.29 -18.61 0.44
N VAL A 87 -1.80 -18.07 1.55
CA VAL A 87 -2.74 -18.78 2.44
C VAL A 87 -3.99 -19.16 1.67
N VAL A 88 -4.38 -20.44 1.72
CA VAL A 88 -5.63 -20.94 1.14
C VAL A 88 -6.64 -21.32 2.22
N SER A 89 -7.90 -21.52 1.82
CA SER A 89 -8.96 -21.94 2.75
C SER A 89 -8.57 -23.24 3.45
N GLY A 90 -8.61 -23.24 4.79
CA GLY A 90 -8.25 -24.39 5.62
C GLY A 90 -6.78 -24.48 6.02
N ASP A 91 -5.93 -23.52 5.63
CA ASP A 91 -4.55 -23.47 6.13
C ASP A 91 -4.49 -23.14 7.63
N THR A 92 -3.51 -23.74 8.30
CA THR A 92 -3.08 -23.46 9.67
C THR A 92 -1.57 -23.20 9.66
N CYS A 93 -1.00 -22.54 10.68
CA CYS A 93 0.46 -22.36 10.77
C CYS A 93 1.20 -23.69 10.54
N ALA A 94 0.79 -24.75 11.24
CA ALA A 94 1.36 -26.08 11.08
C ALA A 94 1.27 -26.63 9.64
N ALA A 95 0.16 -26.38 8.92
CA ALA A 95 0.02 -26.80 7.53
C ALA A 95 0.90 -25.99 6.57
N ILE A 96 1.13 -24.71 6.86
CA ILE A 96 2.01 -23.82 6.08
C ILE A 96 3.47 -24.20 6.31
N GLU A 97 3.86 -24.42 7.57
CA GLU A 97 5.19 -24.89 7.95
C GLU A 97 5.53 -26.22 7.25
N ALA A 98 4.60 -27.18 7.26
CA ALA A 98 4.78 -28.47 6.59
C ALA A 98 4.93 -28.34 5.06
N LYS A 99 4.27 -27.37 4.42
CA LYS A 99 4.32 -27.13 2.97
C LYS A 99 5.54 -26.33 2.53
N THR A 100 6.00 -25.39 3.35
CA THR A 100 7.04 -24.40 2.98
C THR A 100 8.40 -24.69 3.61
N GLY A 101 8.44 -25.50 4.67
CA GLY A 101 9.64 -25.82 5.42
C GLY A 101 10.12 -24.71 6.37
N VAL A 102 9.36 -23.61 6.51
CA VAL A 102 9.62 -22.59 7.54
C VAL A 102 9.11 -23.06 8.89
N SER A 103 9.78 -22.72 9.99
CA SER A 103 9.28 -23.02 11.34
C SER A 103 8.25 -21.98 11.81
N ASP A 104 7.38 -22.36 12.75
CA ASP A 104 6.44 -21.46 13.43
C ASP A 104 7.11 -20.16 13.92
N SER A 105 8.28 -20.29 14.54
CA SER A 105 9.06 -19.14 15.04
C SER A 105 9.51 -18.20 13.92
N GLN A 106 9.90 -18.74 12.77
CA GLN A 106 10.30 -17.96 11.60
C GLN A 106 9.08 -17.33 10.92
N LEU A 107 7.95 -18.04 10.88
CA LEU A 107 6.69 -17.55 10.34
C LEU A 107 6.18 -16.34 11.13
N HIS A 108 6.18 -16.40 12.46
CA HIS A 108 5.78 -15.30 13.34
C HIS A 108 6.80 -14.15 13.37
N ALA A 109 8.10 -14.46 13.29
CA ALA A 109 9.13 -13.44 13.19
C ALA A 109 9.04 -12.64 11.89
N ALA A 110 8.72 -13.31 10.78
CA ALA A 110 8.52 -12.68 9.47
C ALA A 110 7.15 -12.00 9.35
N ASN A 111 6.15 -12.43 10.12
CA ASN A 111 4.78 -11.92 10.09
C ASN A 111 4.27 -11.61 11.52
N PRO A 112 4.77 -10.56 12.17
CA PRO A 112 4.44 -10.25 13.57
C PRO A 112 2.97 -9.96 13.85
N SER A 113 2.17 -9.75 12.80
CA SER A 113 0.72 -9.56 12.88
C SER A 113 -0.06 -10.87 13.01
N ILE A 114 0.54 -12.02 12.72
CA ILE A 114 -0.09 -13.33 12.96
C ILE A 114 -0.08 -13.57 14.48
N ASN A 115 -1.24 -13.87 15.04
CA ASN A 115 -1.34 -14.17 16.47
C ASN A 115 -0.80 -15.59 16.75
N GLY A 116 -0.39 -15.85 17.99
CA GLY A 116 0.18 -17.15 18.36
C GLY A 116 -0.76 -18.36 18.23
N GLY A 117 -2.06 -18.14 17.96
CA GLY A 117 -3.02 -19.20 17.63
C GLY A 117 -3.21 -19.41 16.13
N CYS A 118 -2.57 -18.60 15.30
CA CYS A 118 -2.72 -18.58 13.85
C CYS A 118 -4.17 -18.46 13.36
N THR A 119 -5.07 -17.92 14.21
CA THR A 119 -6.52 -17.85 13.93
C THR A 119 -6.89 -16.64 13.10
N ASN A 120 -5.96 -15.70 12.94
CA ASN A 120 -6.10 -14.53 12.11
C ASN A 120 -5.35 -14.67 10.77
N LEU A 121 -4.99 -15.90 10.38
CA LEU A 121 -4.59 -16.20 9.01
C LEU A 121 -5.74 -15.84 8.07
N GLN A 122 -5.48 -14.90 7.17
CA GLN A 122 -6.42 -14.57 6.12
C GLN A 122 -5.99 -15.23 4.83
N ILE A 123 -6.95 -15.87 4.13
CA ILE A 123 -6.77 -16.38 2.77
C ILE A 123 -6.17 -15.25 1.92
N GLY A 124 -5.02 -15.50 1.31
CA GLY A 124 -4.34 -14.54 0.44
C GLY A 124 -3.37 -13.55 1.10
N GLN A 125 -2.93 -13.70 2.36
CA GLN A 125 -1.96 -12.75 2.93
C GLN A 125 -0.48 -13.14 2.78
N CYS A 126 0.22 -12.34 1.97
CA CYS A 126 1.50 -11.72 2.32
C CYS A 126 1.34 -10.21 2.08
N ARG A 127 1.52 -9.37 3.12
CA ARG A 127 1.32 -7.92 3.02
C ARG A 127 2.57 -7.22 2.44
N SER A 128 2.58 -7.14 1.11
CA SER A 128 3.21 -6.06 0.32
C SER A 128 2.32 -5.86 -0.90
N LYS A 129 1.84 -4.63 -1.10
CA LYS A 129 0.61 -4.23 -1.81
C LYS A 129 -0.66 -4.54 -1.03
N GLU A 130 -1.35 -3.47 -0.65
CA GLU A 130 -2.79 -3.50 -0.46
C GLU A 130 -3.41 -3.85 -1.83
N LEU A 131 -3.60 -5.14 -2.11
CA LEU A 131 -4.48 -5.57 -3.18
C LEU A 131 -5.88 -5.25 -2.71
N ASN A 132 -6.39 -4.09 -3.15
CA ASN A 132 -7.80 -3.82 -3.11
C ASN A 132 -8.52 -4.96 -3.87
N THR A 133 -9.12 -5.89 -3.14
CA THR A 133 -9.99 -6.92 -3.73
C THR A 133 -11.29 -6.31 -4.23
N ALA A 134 -11.59 -5.06 -3.88
CA ALA A 134 -12.68 -4.34 -4.49
C ALA A 134 -12.24 -3.86 -5.87
N HIS A 135 -13.01 -4.21 -6.90
CA HIS A 135 -12.83 -3.56 -8.19
C HIS A 135 -13.14 -2.07 -8.00
N VAL A 136 -12.32 -1.21 -8.58
CA VAL A 136 -12.52 0.25 -8.50
C VAL A 136 -12.48 0.84 -9.89
N ALA A 137 -13.19 1.93 -10.08
CA ALA A 137 -13.19 2.67 -11.33
C ALA A 137 -12.88 4.15 -11.06
N SER A 138 -11.96 4.72 -11.84
CA SER A 138 -11.92 6.17 -12.11
C SER A 138 -12.44 6.45 -13.51
N TYR A 139 -12.30 7.69 -13.93
CA TYR A 139 -12.61 8.10 -15.28
C TYR A 139 -11.51 8.96 -15.89
N TYR A 140 -11.50 8.99 -17.23
CA TYR A 140 -10.63 9.84 -18.04
C TYR A 140 -11.36 10.48 -19.21
N PHE A 141 -10.67 11.40 -19.89
CA PHE A 141 -11.15 12.11 -21.08
C PHE A 141 -10.27 11.74 -22.28
N PRO A 142 -10.74 10.86 -23.18
CA PRO A 142 -10.00 10.54 -24.40
C PRO A 142 -9.84 11.71 -25.39
N ASP A 143 -10.77 12.67 -25.40
CA ASP A 143 -10.73 13.90 -26.21
C ASP A 143 -10.43 13.70 -27.71
N GLY A 144 -10.89 12.60 -28.30
CA GLY A 144 -10.63 12.25 -29.70
C GLY A 144 -9.28 11.60 -29.96
N GLY A 145 -8.50 11.32 -28.90
CA GLY A 145 -7.24 10.60 -28.94
C GLY A 145 -7.40 9.12 -29.31
N PHE A 146 -6.27 8.46 -29.53
CA PHE A 146 -6.23 7.03 -29.84
C PHE A 146 -5.89 6.25 -28.58
N GLY A 147 -6.75 5.29 -28.23
CA GLY A 147 -6.44 4.34 -27.17
C GLY A 147 -5.39 3.32 -27.60
N ALA A 148 -4.86 2.55 -26.64
CA ALA A 148 -3.89 1.50 -26.89
C ALA A 148 -4.38 0.38 -27.84
N CYS A 149 -5.69 0.27 -28.07
CA CYS A 149 -6.28 -0.64 -29.05
C CYS A 149 -6.33 -0.09 -30.49
N GLY A 150 -5.91 1.17 -30.71
CA GLY A 150 -5.67 1.74 -32.03
C GLY A 150 -6.85 2.46 -32.69
N SER A 151 -7.99 2.56 -32.02
CA SER A 151 -9.18 3.30 -32.49
C SER A 151 -9.23 4.70 -31.86
N PRO A 152 -9.79 5.71 -32.57
CA PRO A 152 -10.07 7.01 -31.97
C PRO A 152 -11.23 6.90 -30.98
N LEU A 153 -11.10 7.55 -29.83
CA LEU A 153 -12.02 7.47 -28.70
C LEU A 153 -12.62 8.84 -28.37
N GLN A 154 -13.90 8.89 -28.05
CA GLN A 154 -14.61 10.10 -27.63
C GLN A 154 -15.00 10.02 -26.17
N ASN A 155 -15.13 11.18 -25.52
CA ASN A 155 -15.52 11.26 -24.10
C ASN A 155 -16.89 10.62 -23.83
N SER A 156 -17.80 10.66 -24.81
CA SER A 156 -19.15 10.08 -24.71
C SER A 156 -19.21 8.58 -24.93
N ASP A 157 -18.14 7.96 -25.43
CA ASP A 157 -18.14 6.53 -25.77
C ASP A 157 -18.26 5.67 -24.52
N PHE A 158 -18.77 4.45 -24.65
CA PHE A 158 -18.85 3.51 -23.53
C PHE A 158 -17.64 2.57 -23.58
N ILE A 159 -16.50 3.11 -23.14
CA ILE A 159 -15.20 2.43 -23.24
C ILE A 159 -14.47 2.40 -21.91
N VAL A 160 -13.49 1.51 -21.82
CA VAL A 160 -12.65 1.31 -20.64
C VAL A 160 -11.19 1.12 -21.01
N ALA A 161 -10.32 1.71 -20.20
CA ALA A 161 -8.91 1.40 -20.14
C ALA A 161 -8.65 0.37 -19.04
N LEU A 162 -8.03 -0.76 -19.37
CA LEU A 162 -7.69 -1.81 -18.41
C LEU A 162 -6.29 -1.62 -17.86
N GLY A 163 -6.04 -2.05 -16.62
CA GLY A 163 -4.67 -2.14 -16.08
C GLY A 163 -3.79 -3.11 -16.88
N THR A 164 -2.47 -2.91 -16.85
CA THR A 164 -1.47 -3.66 -17.64
C THR A 164 -1.65 -5.17 -17.62
N ASP A 165 -1.92 -5.74 -16.45
CA ASP A 165 -2.01 -7.19 -16.25
C ASP A 165 -3.26 -7.76 -16.94
N THR A 166 -4.38 -7.05 -16.82
CA THR A 166 -5.68 -7.44 -17.37
C THR A 166 -5.80 -7.07 -18.84
N TRP A 167 -5.16 -5.99 -19.29
CA TRP A 167 -5.08 -5.63 -20.71
C TRP A 167 -4.26 -6.65 -21.51
N ALA A 168 -3.29 -7.31 -20.84
CA ALA A 168 -2.53 -8.45 -21.34
C ALA A 168 -1.90 -8.23 -22.72
N GLY A 169 -1.24 -7.07 -22.90
CA GLY A 169 -0.59 -6.72 -24.16
C GLY A 169 -1.57 -6.47 -25.33
N GLY A 170 -2.83 -6.13 -25.02
CA GLY A 170 -3.88 -5.87 -26.00
C GLY A 170 -4.71 -7.10 -26.36
N ALA A 171 -4.49 -8.25 -25.71
CA ALA A 171 -5.26 -9.47 -25.97
C ALA A 171 -6.77 -9.31 -25.73
N HIS A 172 -7.16 -8.32 -24.92
CA HIS A 172 -8.55 -8.02 -24.59
C HIS A 172 -9.13 -6.82 -25.36
N CYS A 173 -8.39 -6.22 -26.29
CA CYS A 173 -8.91 -5.14 -27.14
C CYS A 173 -10.18 -5.57 -27.88
N GLY A 174 -11.19 -4.69 -27.90
CA GLY A 174 -12.50 -4.92 -28.52
C GLY A 174 -13.43 -5.86 -27.75
N GLN A 175 -12.99 -6.45 -26.62
CA GLN A 175 -13.87 -7.23 -25.75
C GLN A 175 -14.76 -6.31 -24.91
N THR A 176 -15.93 -6.80 -24.51
CA THR A 176 -16.86 -6.06 -23.66
C THR A 176 -16.77 -6.56 -22.22
N ILE A 177 -16.87 -5.64 -21.27
CA ILE A 177 -17.05 -5.94 -19.85
C ILE A 177 -18.37 -5.36 -19.34
N ASN A 178 -18.99 -6.07 -18.39
CA ASN A 178 -20.09 -5.56 -17.59
C ASN A 178 -19.54 -4.86 -16.36
N VAL A 179 -19.94 -3.62 -16.09
CA VAL A 179 -19.54 -2.86 -14.90
C VAL A 179 -20.78 -2.47 -14.12
N GLN A 180 -20.76 -2.71 -12.81
CA GLN A 180 -21.89 -2.45 -11.92
C GLN A 180 -21.50 -1.56 -10.75
N TYR A 181 -22.39 -0.63 -10.40
CA TYR A 181 -22.25 0.30 -9.29
C TYR A 181 -23.63 0.63 -8.72
N GLN A 182 -23.81 0.48 -7.40
CA GLN A 182 -25.06 0.85 -6.69
C GLN A 182 -26.35 0.37 -7.37
N GLY A 183 -26.36 -0.85 -7.91
CA GLY A 183 -27.53 -1.44 -8.60
C GLY A 183 -27.72 -1.03 -10.06
N LYS A 184 -26.87 -0.15 -10.61
CA LYS A 184 -26.79 0.12 -12.05
C LYS A 184 -25.76 -0.79 -12.70
N SER A 185 -25.97 -1.10 -13.97
CA SER A 185 -25.06 -1.90 -14.80
C SER A 185 -24.93 -1.28 -16.18
N ILE A 186 -23.69 -1.20 -16.68
CA ILE A 186 -23.38 -0.79 -18.05
C ILE A 186 -22.47 -1.80 -18.72
N GLN A 187 -22.47 -1.82 -20.05
CA GLN A 187 -21.47 -2.53 -20.84
C GLN A 187 -20.51 -1.51 -21.45
N VAL A 188 -19.22 -1.81 -21.38
CA VAL A 188 -18.16 -0.97 -21.97
C VAL A 188 -17.17 -1.82 -22.73
N THR A 189 -16.62 -1.28 -23.82
CA THR A 189 -15.63 -1.96 -24.65
C THR A 189 -14.21 -1.60 -24.20
N VAL A 190 -13.34 -2.61 -24.15
CA VAL A 190 -11.91 -2.43 -23.87
C VAL A 190 -11.25 -1.82 -25.10
N GLU A 191 -10.86 -0.56 -24.99
CA GLU A 191 -10.25 0.19 -26.10
C GLU A 191 -8.89 0.80 -25.73
N ASP A 192 -8.48 0.69 -24.47
CA ASP A 192 -7.30 1.39 -23.97
C ASP A 192 -6.57 0.66 -22.84
N LEU A 193 -5.36 1.14 -22.55
CA LEU A 193 -4.49 0.68 -21.48
C LEU A 193 -4.33 1.79 -20.43
N CYS A 194 -4.61 1.46 -19.18
CA CYS A 194 -4.34 2.33 -18.04
C CYS A 194 -3.12 1.84 -17.26
N GLU A 195 -1.94 2.36 -17.59
CA GLU A 195 -0.69 2.01 -16.87
C GLU A 195 -0.76 2.38 -15.37
N GLY A 196 -1.44 3.48 -15.05
CA GLY A 196 -1.63 3.96 -13.68
C GLY A 196 -2.61 3.12 -12.85
N CYS A 197 -3.45 2.29 -13.49
CA CYS A 197 -4.47 1.50 -12.80
C CYS A 197 -3.85 0.31 -12.04
N ALA A 198 -2.64 -0.13 -12.41
CA ALA A 198 -1.92 -1.20 -11.71
C ALA A 198 -1.52 -0.84 -10.26
N ALA A 199 -1.47 0.46 -9.93
CA ALA A 199 -1.29 0.94 -8.55
C ALA A 199 -2.53 0.68 -7.67
N ARG A 200 -3.70 0.46 -8.28
CA ARG A 200 -4.98 0.17 -7.62
C ARG A 200 -5.32 -1.33 -7.58
N GLY A 201 -4.37 -2.18 -8.00
CA GLY A 201 -4.53 -3.64 -8.16
C GLY A 201 -4.96 -4.04 -9.57
N ALA A 202 -4.99 -5.35 -9.87
CA ALA A 202 -5.38 -5.92 -11.18
C ALA A 202 -6.86 -5.64 -11.59
N ASN A 203 -7.59 -4.98 -10.70
CA ASN A 203 -9.04 -4.82 -10.72
C ASN A 203 -9.48 -3.37 -11.00
N GLY A 204 -8.54 -2.46 -11.20
CA GLY A 204 -8.79 -1.05 -11.48
C GLY A 204 -9.17 -0.79 -12.94
N LEU A 205 -10.31 -0.13 -13.13
CA LEU A 205 -10.80 0.36 -14.42
C LEU A 205 -10.56 1.87 -14.53
N ASP A 206 -10.28 2.35 -15.75
CA ASP A 206 -10.45 3.76 -16.09
C ASP A 206 -11.53 3.89 -17.17
N LEU A 207 -12.71 4.35 -16.78
CA LEU A 207 -13.85 4.47 -17.67
C LEU A 207 -13.78 5.79 -18.44
N SER A 208 -14.32 5.85 -19.64
CA SER A 208 -14.58 7.17 -20.25
C SER A 208 -15.55 7.98 -19.37
N GLN A 209 -15.53 9.30 -19.54
CA GLN A 209 -16.49 10.20 -18.91
C GLN A 209 -17.95 9.74 -19.11
N GLY A 210 -18.32 9.35 -20.34
CA GLY A 210 -19.67 8.89 -20.68
C GLY A 210 -20.08 7.62 -19.95
N ALA A 211 -19.18 6.64 -19.86
CA ALA A 211 -19.41 5.41 -19.11
C ALA A 211 -19.52 5.68 -17.59
N MET A 212 -18.63 6.47 -17.03
CA MET A 212 -18.67 6.82 -15.60
C MET A 212 -19.95 7.56 -15.24
N ALA A 213 -20.34 8.57 -16.04
CA ALA A 213 -21.55 9.34 -15.81
C ALA A 213 -22.84 8.51 -15.85
N ALA A 214 -22.85 7.42 -16.62
CA ALA A 214 -23.97 6.49 -16.66
C ALA A 214 -24.12 5.65 -15.38
N LEU A 215 -23.00 5.32 -14.71
CA LEU A 215 -22.98 4.64 -13.41
C LEU A 215 -23.25 5.61 -12.26
N ASP A 216 -22.55 6.74 -12.23
CA ASP A 216 -22.62 7.71 -11.16
C ASP A 216 -22.81 9.12 -11.73
N SER A 217 -23.96 9.74 -11.42
CA SER A 217 -24.22 11.13 -11.84
C SER A 217 -23.42 12.15 -11.03
N ASN A 218 -22.84 11.77 -9.89
CA ASN A 218 -22.03 12.61 -9.01
C ASN A 218 -20.52 12.34 -9.14
N TYR A 219 -20.10 11.61 -10.19
CA TYR A 219 -18.74 11.07 -10.33
C TYR A 219 -17.61 12.10 -10.20
N VAL A 220 -17.86 13.36 -10.56
CA VAL A 220 -16.87 14.45 -10.43
C VAL A 220 -16.51 14.72 -8.96
N ASN A 221 -17.46 14.52 -8.04
CA ASN A 221 -17.25 14.73 -6.60
C ASN A 221 -16.81 13.44 -5.89
N ASP A 222 -17.31 12.29 -6.34
CA ASP A 222 -17.02 10.99 -5.72
C ASP A 222 -15.64 10.45 -6.14
N GLY A 223 -15.16 10.83 -7.33
CA GLY A 223 -13.83 10.50 -7.82
C GLY A 223 -13.68 9.02 -8.17
N ILE A 224 -12.98 8.26 -7.31
CA ILE A 224 -12.79 6.82 -7.48
C ILE A 224 -13.94 6.09 -6.79
N ILE A 225 -14.71 5.32 -7.55
CA ILE A 225 -15.83 4.53 -7.04
C ILE A 225 -15.45 3.05 -6.92
N THR A 226 -16.10 2.35 -5.99
CA THR A 226 -15.99 0.89 -5.86
C THR A 226 -17.05 0.22 -6.71
N VAL A 227 -16.64 -0.64 -7.65
CA VAL A 227 -17.51 -1.31 -8.63
C VAL A 227 -17.38 -2.83 -8.52
N THR A 228 -18.22 -3.54 -9.27
CA THR A 228 -17.95 -4.92 -9.66
C THR A 228 -17.94 -5.01 -11.17
N TRP A 229 -17.01 -5.75 -11.76
CA TRP A 229 -17.02 -5.97 -13.20
C TRP A 229 -16.57 -7.37 -13.58
N SER A 230 -16.92 -7.78 -14.79
CA SER A 230 -16.47 -9.02 -15.41
C SER A 230 -16.49 -8.88 -16.93
N PHE A 231 -15.70 -9.68 -17.64
CA PHE A 231 -15.92 -9.86 -19.08
C PHE A 231 -17.35 -10.37 -19.35
N ALA A 232 -17.96 -9.86 -20.41
CA ALA A 232 -19.31 -10.20 -20.85
C ALA A 232 -19.35 -11.54 -21.59
#